data_AF-A0A6I3LQP3-F1
#
_entry.id   AF-A0A6I3LQP3-F1
#
_cell.length_a   1.000
_cell.length_b   1.000
_cell.length_c   1.000
_cell.angle_alpha   90.00
_cell.angle_beta   90.00
_cell.angle_gamma   90.00
#
_symmetry.space_group_name_H-M   'P 1'
#
loop_
_entity.id
_entity.type
_entity.pdbx_description
1 polymer ?
#
loop_
_entity_poly.entity_id
_entity_poly.type
_entity_poly.pdbx_seq_one_letter_code
_entity_poly.pdbx_strand_id
1 'polypeptide(L)'
;MKKIIVLFLLAITFASCKSSSSAISKKEPKRENKSIVNHLIETATENIGAKYKAGGTTKNGFDCSGLVFTTFESENIKLPRSSFEQSQIGIVIPLKDAQKGDLIFFKTNKSKQINHVGLITEINSNEIKFIHSSTSKGVIISSTKEPYYQNSFAQINRVVE
;
A
#
# COMPACT_ATOMS: atom_id res chain seq x y z
N MET A 1 2.26 -10.23 92.72
CA MET A 1 0.96 -10.83 93.07
C MET A 1 0.07 -10.83 91.84
N LYS A 2 -0.42 -12.02 91.44
CA LYS A 2 -1.56 -12.28 90.53
C LYS A 2 -1.37 -11.86 89.05
N LYS A 3 -1.67 -12.63 88.00
CA LYS A 3 -2.33 -13.95 87.82
C LYS A 3 -2.18 -14.34 86.32
N ILE A 4 -1.94 -15.64 86.05
CA ILE A 4 -2.67 -16.54 85.10
C ILE A 4 -2.70 -16.14 83.61
N ILE A 5 -1.92 -16.76 82.71
CA ILE A 5 -2.15 -18.01 81.92
C ILE A 5 -3.49 -18.07 81.17
N VAL A 6 -3.41 -18.37 79.86
CA VAL A 6 -4.33 -19.12 78.96
C VAL A 6 -4.22 -18.46 77.57
N LEU A 7 -3.35 -18.93 76.66
CA LEU A 7 -3.55 -20.06 75.74
C LEU A 7 -4.87 -19.98 74.94
N PHE A 8 -4.83 -19.39 73.75
CA PHE A 8 -5.80 -19.71 72.70
C PHE A 8 -5.09 -19.81 71.36
N LEU A 9 -4.99 -21.05 70.87
CA LEU A 9 -4.71 -21.36 69.48
C LEU A 9 -5.82 -20.77 68.61
N LEU A 10 -5.44 -20.02 67.58
CA LEU A 10 -6.19 -20.03 66.33
C LEU A 10 -5.22 -19.86 65.17
N ALA A 11 -4.95 -20.98 64.51
CA ALA A 11 -4.24 -21.03 63.25
C ALA A 11 -5.08 -20.32 62.19
N ILE A 12 -4.64 -19.14 61.75
CA ILE A 12 -5.16 -18.49 60.54
C ILE A 12 -4.06 -18.58 59.51
N THR A 13 -4.20 -19.58 58.64
CA THR A 13 -3.40 -19.74 57.43
C THR A 13 -3.69 -18.56 56.49
N PHE A 14 -2.76 -17.61 56.40
CA PHE A 14 -2.77 -16.61 55.35
C PHE A 14 -2.40 -17.29 54.02
N ALA A 15 -3.42 -17.78 53.31
CA ALA A 15 -3.28 -18.15 51.91
C ALA A 15 -3.06 -16.86 51.09
N SER A 16 -1.85 -16.72 50.55
CA SER A 16 -1.50 -15.70 49.56
C SER A 16 -2.37 -15.84 48.30
N CYS A 17 -3.49 -15.13 48.24
CA CYS A 17 -4.16 -14.84 46.97
C CYS A 17 -3.45 -13.66 46.30
N LYS A 18 -2.40 -13.97 45.55
CA LYS A 18 -1.80 -13.04 44.59
C LYS A 18 -2.78 -12.93 43.42
N SER A 19 -3.68 -11.94 43.50
CA SER A 19 -4.59 -11.58 42.41
C SER A 19 -3.76 -11.05 41.25
N SER A 20 -3.40 -11.91 40.29
CA SER A 20 -2.91 -11.47 39.00
C SER A 20 -4.12 -10.96 38.22
N SER A 21 -4.36 -9.65 38.25
CA SER A 21 -5.19 -9.01 37.24
C SER A 21 -4.50 -9.20 35.90
N SER A 22 -4.86 -10.26 35.19
CA SER A 22 -4.63 -10.39 33.76
C SER A 22 -5.40 -9.27 33.09
N ALA A 23 -4.72 -8.13 32.90
CA ALA A 23 -5.18 -7.10 32.01
C ALA A 23 -5.43 -7.76 30.65
N ILE A 24 -6.69 -7.80 30.26
CA ILE A 24 -7.17 -8.25 28.96
C ILE A 24 -6.55 -7.30 27.94
N SER A 25 -5.39 -7.70 27.42
CA SER A 25 -4.81 -7.10 26.23
C SER A 25 -5.80 -7.35 25.10
N LYS A 26 -6.54 -6.32 24.71
CA LYS A 26 -7.30 -6.29 23.46
C LYS A 26 -6.31 -6.59 22.36
N LYS A 27 -6.35 -7.83 21.88
CA LYS A 27 -5.66 -8.27 20.66
C LYS A 27 -6.29 -7.49 19.50
N GLU A 28 -5.71 -6.36 19.14
CA GLU A 28 -5.88 -5.83 17.79
C GLU A 28 -5.48 -6.94 16.81
N PRO A 29 -6.21 -7.13 15.70
CA PRO A 29 -5.85 -8.14 14.73
C PRO A 29 -4.45 -7.81 14.22
N LYS A 30 -3.53 -8.77 14.34
CA LYS A 30 -2.19 -8.71 13.76
C LYS A 30 -2.35 -8.39 12.27
N ARG A 31 -2.19 -7.12 11.89
CA ARG A 31 -1.73 -6.78 10.55
C ARG A 31 -0.42 -7.53 10.40
N GLU A 32 -0.47 -8.61 9.62
CA GLU A 32 0.71 -9.29 9.14
C GLU A 32 1.68 -8.22 8.62
N ASN A 33 2.97 -8.30 8.95
CA ASN A 33 3.96 -7.24 8.73
C ASN A 33 4.31 -7.14 7.23
N LYS A 34 3.31 -6.85 6.40
CA LYS A 34 3.35 -6.72 4.97
C LYS A 34 3.79 -5.29 4.67
N SER A 35 4.85 -5.14 3.87
CA SER A 35 5.36 -3.82 3.52
C SER A 35 4.26 -2.98 2.86
N ILE A 36 4.31 -1.66 3.05
CA ILE A 36 3.38 -0.70 2.44
C ILE A 36 3.28 -0.94 0.92
N VAL A 37 4.42 -1.19 0.27
CA VAL A 37 4.51 -1.55 -1.16
C VAL A 37 3.61 -2.73 -1.52
N ASN A 38 3.61 -3.80 -0.72
CA ASN A 38 2.78 -4.97 -0.99
C ASN A 38 1.28 -4.67 -0.82
N HIS A 39 0.92 -3.81 0.13
CA HIS A 39 -0.47 -3.35 0.29
C HIS A 39 -0.93 -2.47 -0.88
N LEU A 40 -0.07 -1.56 -1.37
CA LEU A 40 -0.37 -0.75 -2.56
C LEU A 40 -0.61 -1.63 -3.79
N ILE A 41 0.27 -2.62 -4.03
CA ILE A 41 0.14 -3.53 -5.17
C ILE A 41 -1.13 -4.38 -5.04
N GLU A 42 -1.42 -4.91 -3.85
CA GLU A 42 -2.66 -5.67 -3.60
C GLU A 42 -3.89 -4.82 -3.85
N THR A 43 -3.95 -3.62 -3.26
CA THR A 43 -5.06 -2.67 -3.41
C THR A 43 -5.31 -2.31 -4.87
N ALA A 44 -4.25 -2.03 -5.64
CA ALA A 44 -4.41 -1.80 -7.08
C ALA A 44 -4.92 -3.05 -7.81
N THR A 45 -4.40 -4.22 -7.45
CA THR A 45 -4.72 -5.53 -8.09
C THR A 45 -6.17 -5.95 -7.84
N GLU A 46 -6.77 -5.62 -6.68
CA GLU A 46 -8.19 -5.85 -6.41
C GLU A 46 -9.13 -5.16 -7.41
N ASN A 47 -8.64 -4.15 -8.13
CA ASN A 47 -9.42 -3.39 -9.09
C ASN A 47 -9.26 -3.90 -10.53
N ILE A 48 -8.51 -4.98 -10.78
CA ILE A 48 -8.38 -5.57 -12.12
C ILE A 48 -9.75 -5.86 -12.72
N GLY A 49 -9.95 -5.44 -13.98
CA GLY A 49 -11.22 -5.56 -14.69
C GLY A 49 -12.19 -4.38 -14.48
N ALA A 50 -11.93 -3.48 -13.52
CA ALA A 50 -12.69 -2.24 -13.42
C ALA A 50 -12.53 -1.41 -14.71
N LYS A 51 -13.63 -0.84 -15.20
CA LYS A 51 -13.63 -0.10 -16.47
C LYS A 51 -12.82 1.19 -16.39
N TYR A 52 -12.31 1.64 -17.53
CA TYR A 52 -11.79 3.00 -17.61
C TYR A 52 -12.92 4.02 -17.52
N LYS A 53 -12.70 5.09 -16.74
CA LYS A 53 -13.58 6.26 -16.68
C LYS A 53 -12.73 7.51 -16.49
N ALA A 54 -12.78 8.45 -17.42
CA ALA A 54 -12.10 9.74 -17.27
C ALA A 54 -12.57 10.44 -15.98
N GLY A 55 -11.63 10.91 -15.16
CA GLY A 55 -11.92 11.46 -13.84
C GLY A 55 -12.30 10.43 -12.77
N GLY A 56 -12.30 9.13 -13.09
CA GLY A 56 -12.77 8.07 -12.21
C GLY A 56 -11.80 7.72 -11.08
N THR A 57 -12.36 7.51 -9.88
CA THR A 57 -11.64 7.17 -8.64
C THR A 57 -12.39 6.13 -7.80
N THR A 58 -13.18 5.26 -8.43
CA THR A 58 -14.00 4.27 -7.69
C THR A 58 -14.06 2.96 -8.46
N LYS A 59 -14.52 1.87 -7.81
CA LYS A 59 -14.71 0.56 -8.46
C LYS A 59 -15.64 0.58 -9.68
N ASN A 60 -16.50 1.60 -9.82
CA ASN A 60 -17.34 1.82 -11.00
C ASN A 60 -16.55 2.30 -12.23
N GLY A 61 -15.31 2.74 -12.03
CA GLY A 61 -14.35 3.03 -13.07
C GLY A 61 -13.27 4.00 -12.61
N PHE A 62 -12.06 3.79 -13.13
CA PHE A 62 -10.86 4.55 -12.81
C PHE A 62 -10.27 5.17 -14.06
N ASP A 63 -9.69 6.38 -13.96
CA ASP A 63 -8.64 6.78 -14.90
C ASP A 63 -7.27 6.32 -14.39
N CYS A 64 -6.21 6.53 -15.17
CA CYS A 64 -4.88 6.02 -14.83
C CYS A 64 -4.35 6.62 -13.52
N SER A 65 -4.43 7.95 -13.37
CA SER A 65 -3.98 8.64 -12.16
C SER A 65 -4.94 8.46 -10.99
N GLY A 66 -6.22 8.22 -11.23
CA GLY A 66 -7.26 7.97 -10.25
C GLY A 66 -7.12 6.60 -9.59
N LEU A 67 -6.73 5.56 -10.34
CA LEU A 67 -6.35 4.27 -9.76
C LEU A 67 -5.17 4.44 -8.78
N VAL A 68 -4.11 5.13 -9.21
CA VAL A 68 -2.92 5.38 -8.38
C VAL A 68 -3.27 6.26 -7.18
N PHE A 69 -4.06 7.32 -7.39
CA PHE A 69 -4.55 8.22 -6.34
C PHE A 69 -5.25 7.45 -5.22
N THR A 70 -6.24 6.61 -5.55
CA THR A 70 -6.97 5.85 -4.53
C THR A 70 -6.14 4.74 -3.90
N THR A 71 -5.20 4.17 -4.66
CA THR A 71 -4.29 3.14 -4.15
C THR A 71 -3.35 3.72 -3.09
N PHE A 72 -2.76 4.89 -3.32
CA PHE A 72 -1.89 5.52 -2.34
C PHE A 72 -2.66 6.12 -1.16
N GLU A 73 -3.88 6.60 -1.41
CA GLU A 73 -4.76 7.10 -0.35
C GLU A 73 -5.14 6.01 0.67
N SER A 74 -5.21 4.72 0.29
CA SER A 74 -5.47 3.63 1.24
C SER A 74 -4.40 3.48 2.31
N GLU A 75 -3.17 3.93 2.00
CA GLU A 75 -2.03 3.99 2.92
C GLU A 75 -1.81 5.41 3.47
N ASN A 76 -2.82 6.29 3.36
CA ASN A 76 -2.80 7.69 3.79
C ASN A 76 -1.76 8.56 3.06
N ILE A 77 -1.28 8.15 1.89
CA ILE A 77 -0.33 8.91 1.08
C ILE A 77 -1.11 9.71 0.03
N LYS A 78 -1.10 11.04 0.18
CA LYS A 78 -1.82 11.93 -0.73
C LYS A 78 -1.01 12.19 -1.98
N LEU A 79 -1.54 11.77 -3.12
CA LEU A 79 -1.01 12.14 -4.43
C LEU A 79 -1.91 13.18 -5.12
N PRO A 80 -1.36 14.02 -6.01
CA PRO A 80 -2.17 14.85 -6.89
C PRO A 80 -3.11 14.02 -7.79
N ARG A 81 -4.18 14.62 -8.33
CA ARG A 81 -5.15 13.87 -9.14
C ARG A 81 -4.69 13.59 -10.56
N SER A 82 -3.79 14.38 -11.14
CA SER A 82 -3.33 14.18 -12.52
C SER A 82 -2.02 13.39 -12.59
N SER A 83 -1.85 12.59 -13.65
CA SER A 83 -0.60 11.84 -13.89
C SER A 83 0.60 12.76 -14.11
N PHE A 84 0.37 13.94 -14.69
CA PHE A 84 1.40 14.96 -14.85
C PHE A 84 1.90 15.47 -13.50
N GLU A 85 1.02 15.88 -12.60
CA GLU A 85 1.43 16.35 -11.26
C GLU A 85 2.03 15.20 -10.43
N GLN A 86 1.49 13.99 -10.53
CA GLN A 86 2.07 12.80 -9.88
C GLN A 86 3.52 12.54 -10.32
N SER A 87 3.87 12.82 -11.59
CA SER A 87 5.25 12.70 -12.08
C SER A 87 6.23 13.69 -11.46
N GLN A 88 5.74 14.69 -10.73
CA GLN A 88 6.55 15.66 -10.00
C GLN A 88 6.71 15.29 -8.51
N ILE A 89 6.09 14.20 -8.05
CA ILE A 89 6.17 13.73 -6.66
C ILE A 89 7.21 12.61 -6.53
N GLY A 90 7.93 12.62 -5.41
CA GLY A 90 8.94 11.62 -5.10
C GLY A 90 10.27 11.90 -5.80
N ILE A 91 11.13 10.88 -5.83
CA ILE A 91 12.47 10.95 -6.42
C ILE A 91 12.44 10.26 -7.78
N VAL A 92 12.98 10.89 -8.82
CA VAL A 92 13.12 10.27 -10.14
C VAL A 92 14.21 9.19 -10.08
N ILE A 93 13.85 7.97 -10.48
CA ILE A 93 14.72 6.79 -10.39
C ILE A 93 15.20 6.37 -11.78
N PRO A 94 16.50 6.07 -11.96
CA PRO A 94 16.99 5.45 -13.19
C PRO A 94 16.32 4.10 -13.44
N LEU A 95 16.03 3.76 -14.70
CA LEU A 95 15.33 2.52 -15.06
C LEU A 95 15.94 1.24 -14.44
N LYS A 96 17.27 1.19 -14.33
CA LYS A 96 18.01 0.06 -13.74
C LYS A 96 17.80 -0.11 -12.22
N ASP A 97 17.38 0.95 -11.53
CA ASP A 97 17.21 1.02 -10.08
C ASP A 97 15.71 0.95 -9.70
N ALA A 98 14.84 0.75 -10.68
CA ALA A 98 13.40 0.63 -10.51
C ALA A 98 13.04 -0.60 -9.67
N GLN A 99 12.03 -0.44 -8.82
CA GLN A 99 11.57 -1.46 -7.89
C GLN A 99 10.05 -1.57 -7.93
N LYS A 100 9.54 -2.67 -7.35
CA LYS A 100 8.10 -2.81 -7.08
C LYS A 100 7.65 -1.66 -6.17
N GLY A 101 6.47 -1.09 -6.46
CA GLY A 101 5.95 0.06 -5.73
C GLY A 101 6.29 1.42 -6.35
N ASP A 102 7.29 1.49 -7.24
CA ASP A 102 7.58 2.70 -7.99
C ASP A 102 6.46 3.04 -8.99
N LEU A 103 6.26 4.32 -9.23
CA LEU A 103 5.35 4.81 -10.27
C LEU A 103 6.09 4.90 -11.60
N ILE A 104 5.47 4.41 -12.66
CA ILE A 104 6.01 4.47 -14.04
C ILE A 104 5.12 5.35 -14.90
N PHE A 105 5.74 6.26 -15.64
CA PHE A 105 5.05 7.31 -16.39
C PHE A 105 5.31 7.21 -17.89
N PHE A 106 4.30 7.60 -18.67
CA PHE A 106 4.34 7.53 -20.13
C PHE A 106 3.78 8.81 -20.79
N LYS A 107 4.29 9.09 -21.99
CA LYS A 107 3.81 10.10 -22.94
C LYS A 107 3.09 9.39 -24.08
N THR A 108 1.88 8.92 -23.81
CA THR A 108 1.11 8.12 -24.78
C THR A 108 0.53 8.99 -25.91
N ASN A 109 0.19 8.37 -27.04
CA ASN A 109 -0.45 9.03 -28.19
C ASN A 109 0.32 10.26 -28.71
N LYS A 110 1.66 10.20 -28.69
CA LYS A 110 2.56 11.29 -29.12
C LYS A 110 2.38 12.60 -28.33
N SER A 111 1.89 12.52 -27.09
CA SER A 111 1.80 13.68 -26.20
C SER A 111 3.17 14.30 -25.93
N LYS A 112 3.22 15.64 -25.82
CA LYS A 112 4.43 16.37 -25.39
C LYS A 112 4.67 16.26 -23.88
N GLN A 113 3.61 15.97 -23.12
CA GLN A 113 3.59 15.91 -21.66
C GLN A 113 3.20 14.51 -21.17
N ILE A 114 3.63 14.16 -19.95
CA ILE A 114 3.21 12.92 -19.29
C ILE A 114 1.69 12.96 -19.14
N ASN A 115 1.03 11.91 -19.61
CA ASN A 115 -0.43 11.80 -19.59
C ASN A 115 -0.92 10.45 -19.05
N HIS A 116 -0.01 9.55 -18.71
CA HIS A 116 -0.33 8.22 -18.24
C HIS A 116 0.63 7.74 -17.16
N VAL A 117 0.11 6.97 -16.22
CA VAL A 117 0.84 6.46 -15.05
C VAL A 117 0.39 5.03 -14.75
N GLY A 118 1.31 4.21 -14.22
CA GLY A 118 1.04 2.92 -13.62
C GLY A 118 1.87 2.70 -12.36
N LEU A 119 1.51 1.68 -11.59
CA LEU A 119 2.24 1.21 -10.41
C LEU A 119 3.02 -0.05 -10.78
N ILE A 120 4.33 -0.08 -10.54
CA ILE A 120 5.18 -1.23 -10.86
C ILE A 120 4.86 -2.39 -9.91
N THR A 121 4.53 -3.54 -10.49
CA THR A 121 4.18 -4.77 -9.76
C THR A 121 5.26 -5.85 -9.87
N GLU A 122 6.05 -5.84 -10.94
CA GLU A 122 7.09 -6.83 -11.20
C GLU A 122 8.27 -6.21 -11.95
N ILE A 123 9.49 -6.58 -11.55
CA ILE A 123 10.75 -6.25 -12.24
C ILE A 123 11.42 -7.58 -12.58
N ASN A 124 11.70 -7.79 -13.85
CA ASN A 124 12.59 -8.82 -14.37
C ASN A 124 13.74 -8.15 -15.13
N SER A 125 14.81 -8.90 -15.45
CA SER A 125 16.06 -8.34 -15.97
C SER A 125 15.91 -7.33 -17.13
N ASN A 126 14.92 -7.51 -18.00
CA ASN A 126 14.64 -6.62 -19.14
C ASN A 126 13.13 -6.32 -19.30
N GLU A 127 12.36 -6.39 -18.20
CA GLU A 127 10.91 -6.21 -18.27
C GLU A 127 10.37 -5.63 -16.97
N ILE A 128 9.55 -4.59 -17.09
CA ILE A 128 8.81 -4.03 -15.99
C ILE A 128 7.33 -4.30 -16.28
N LYS A 129 6.65 -4.97 -15.36
CA LYS A 129 5.19 -5.06 -15.37
C LYS A 129 4.61 -4.05 -14.42
N PHE A 130 3.52 -3.44 -14.83
CA PHE A 130 2.86 -2.39 -14.08
C PHE A 130 1.35 -2.51 -14.23
N ILE A 131 0.64 -2.24 -13.14
CA ILE A 131 -0.80 -2.14 -13.12
C ILE A 131 -1.23 -0.69 -13.41
N HIS A 132 -2.23 -0.53 -14.26
CA HIS A 132 -2.78 0.78 -14.60
C HIS A 132 -4.21 0.66 -15.13
N SER A 133 -4.96 1.77 -15.19
CA SER A 133 -6.21 1.84 -15.95
C SER A 133 -5.94 2.20 -17.41
N SER A 134 -6.11 1.23 -18.32
CA SER A 134 -6.01 1.40 -19.77
C SER A 134 -7.29 1.98 -20.35
N THR A 135 -7.20 2.95 -21.26
CA THR A 135 -8.38 3.60 -21.88
C THR A 135 -9.32 2.62 -22.59
N SER A 136 -8.79 1.53 -23.15
CA SER A 136 -9.58 0.53 -23.89
C SER A 136 -9.93 -0.72 -23.09
N LYS A 137 -9.12 -1.09 -22.09
CA LYS A 137 -9.24 -2.36 -21.36
C LYS A 137 -9.58 -2.22 -19.89
N GLY A 138 -9.63 -0.99 -19.36
CA GLY A 138 -9.78 -0.76 -17.92
C GLY A 138 -8.52 -1.16 -17.15
N VAL A 139 -8.68 -1.50 -15.88
CA VAL A 139 -7.55 -1.85 -14.99
C VAL A 139 -6.97 -3.20 -15.38
N ILE A 140 -5.71 -3.19 -15.82
CA ILE A 140 -4.96 -4.37 -16.26
C ILE A 140 -3.50 -4.26 -15.84
N ILE A 141 -2.77 -5.38 -15.93
CA ILE A 141 -1.32 -5.39 -15.88
C ILE A 141 -0.79 -5.40 -17.32
N SER A 142 0.10 -4.46 -17.61
CA SER A 142 0.81 -4.35 -18.87
C SER A 142 2.33 -4.46 -18.66
N SER A 143 3.06 -4.59 -19.76
CA SER A 143 4.51 -4.78 -19.76
C SER A 143 5.21 -3.71 -20.59
N THR A 144 6.40 -3.27 -20.15
CA THR A 144 7.26 -2.37 -20.93
C THR A 144 7.82 -3.02 -22.20
N LYS A 145 7.66 -4.34 -22.38
CA LYS A 145 7.96 -5.03 -23.65
C LYS A 145 6.89 -4.84 -24.72
N GLU A 146 5.69 -4.36 -24.36
CA GLU A 146 4.69 -4.02 -25.35
C GLU A 146 5.14 -2.75 -26.12
N PRO A 147 5.18 -2.76 -27.46
CA PRO A 147 5.72 -1.64 -28.25
C PRO A 147 5.07 -0.29 -27.92
N TYR A 148 3.79 -0.28 -27.55
CA TYR A 148 3.07 0.93 -27.17
C TYR A 148 3.69 1.61 -25.94
N TYR A 149 3.99 0.84 -24.89
CA TYR A 149 4.58 1.35 -23.65
C TYR A 149 6.09 1.55 -23.78
N GLN A 150 6.77 0.67 -24.52
CA GLN A 150 8.19 0.84 -24.82
C GLN A 150 8.47 2.18 -25.50
N ASN A 151 7.67 2.54 -26.52
CA ASN A 151 7.86 3.76 -27.30
C ASN A 151 7.34 5.03 -26.61
N SER A 152 6.63 4.90 -25.49
CA SER A 152 6.04 6.04 -24.77
C SER A 152 6.60 6.22 -23.37
N PHE A 153 7.52 5.35 -22.93
CA PHE A 153 8.16 5.45 -21.61
C PHE A 153 8.78 6.84 -21.40
N ALA A 154 8.52 7.43 -20.24
CA ALA A 154 8.99 8.77 -19.90
C ALA A 154 9.94 8.77 -18.69
N GLN A 155 9.50 8.25 -17.55
CA GLN A 155 10.28 8.23 -16.31
C GLN A 155 9.68 7.28 -15.27
N ILE A 156 10.41 7.08 -14.17
CA ILE A 156 10.00 6.34 -12.98
C ILE A 156 10.23 7.21 -11.75
N ASN A 157 9.28 7.20 -10.81
CA ASN A 157 9.41 7.89 -9.54
C ASN A 157 9.19 6.94 -8.35
N ARG A 158 10.02 7.09 -7.31
CA ARG A 158 9.81 6.45 -6.01
C ARG A 158 9.16 7.42 -5.04
N VAL A 159 8.01 7.02 -4.50
CA VAL A 159 7.24 7.81 -3.53
C VAL A 159 7.36 7.24 -2.11
N VAL A 160 7.53 5.92 -1.99
CA VAL A 160 7.67 5.18 -0.72
C VAL A 160 8.89 4.28 -0.77
N GLU A 161 9.53 4.06 0.38
CA GLU A 161 10.64 3.12 0.57
C GLU A 161 10.18 1.77 1.14
#